data_AF-A0A846C5V5-F1
#
_entry.id   AF-A0A846C5V5-F1
#
_cell.length_a   1.000
_cell.length_b   1.000
_cell.length_c   1.000
_cell.angle_alpha   90.00
_cell.angle_beta   90.00
_cell.angle_gamma   90.00
#
_symmetry.space_group_name_H-M   'P 1'
#
loop_
_entity.id
_entity.type
_entity.pdbx_description
1 polymer ?
#
loop_
_entity_poly.entity_id
_entity_poly.type
_entity_poly.pdbx_seq_one_letter_code
_entity_poly.pdbx_strand_id
1 'polypeptide(L)'
;MNSDEQRKEEQEQQASDAVELTDKQKLDLESPKDKVELGKPLELGKPLKLNQSSDEHREVTDLAQTVADLERKERDLRKKIAALEETHNQLISEQLAQTQAAVGKLVQEGLSELEQRKQALQISVEQLERRRERIQAEMRTNFAGVSQELAIRVQGFKDYLVGSLEDLALAAEQLELSPGSSYPTEELMTAEPASQATDYGSQNSFAEQTFQEQTRQIRNILDQYRTRPDYYGPPWQLRRTFEPIHAERVSNWFFSQGGRGALKTIGSRLQNILIGSATISVLRGI
;
A
#
# COMPACT_ATOMS: atom_id res chain seq x y z
N MET A 1 -10.66 15.27 35.81
CA MET A 1 -11.43 14.36 36.68
C MET A 1 -12.79 13.95 36.10
N ASN A 2 -13.21 14.40 34.91
CA ASN A 2 -14.54 14.08 34.34
C ASN A 2 -14.56 12.97 33.27
N SER A 3 -13.43 12.40 32.88
CA SER A 3 -13.37 11.45 31.73
C SER A 3 -13.49 9.98 32.14
N ASP A 4 -13.23 9.66 33.41
CA ASP A 4 -13.33 8.28 33.91
C ASP A 4 -14.74 7.94 34.41
N GLU A 5 -15.53 8.95 34.79
CA GLU A 5 -16.93 8.77 35.22
C GLU A 5 -17.85 8.52 34.01
N GLN A 6 -17.62 9.21 32.90
CA GLN A 6 -18.40 9.02 31.66
C GLN A 6 -18.18 7.64 31.02
N ARG A 7 -16.98 7.07 31.14
CA ARG A 7 -16.70 5.71 30.64
C ARG A 7 -17.36 4.61 31.46
N LYS A 8 -17.65 4.89 32.73
CA LYS A 8 -18.30 3.94 33.62
C LYS A 8 -19.81 3.90 33.37
N GLU A 9 -20.43 5.05 33.11
CA GLU A 9 -21.84 5.14 32.73
C GLU A 9 -22.12 4.54 31.33
N GLU A 10 -21.22 4.71 30.36
CA GLU A 10 -21.36 4.07 29.04
C GLU A 10 -21.21 2.53 29.09
N GLN A 11 -20.40 1.99 30.01
CA GLN A 11 -20.28 0.54 30.22
C GLN A 11 -21.49 -0.06 30.94
N GLU A 12 -22.12 0.69 31.85
CA GLU A 12 -23.31 0.23 32.57
C GLU A 12 -24.56 0.21 31.65
N GLN A 13 -24.66 1.16 30.72
CA GLN A 13 -25.72 1.18 29.70
C GLN A 13 -25.56 0.08 28.63
N GLN A 14 -24.32 -0.27 28.25
CA GLN A 14 -24.09 -1.38 27.32
C GLN A 14 -24.34 -2.75 27.97
N ALA A 15 -24.19 -2.88 29.29
CA ALA A 15 -24.53 -4.10 30.02
C ALA A 15 -26.04 -4.31 30.17
N SER A 16 -26.82 -3.23 30.33
CA SER A 16 -28.28 -3.32 30.38
C SER A 16 -28.91 -3.67 29.02
N ASP A 17 -28.41 -3.13 27.92
CA ASP A 17 -28.91 -3.43 26.58
C ASP A 17 -28.59 -4.88 26.13
N ALA A 18 -27.50 -5.46 26.62
CA ALA A 18 -27.14 -6.86 26.33
C ALA A 18 -28.04 -7.87 27.08
N VAL A 19 -28.55 -7.51 28.26
CA VAL A 19 -29.49 -8.34 29.02
C VAL A 19 -30.91 -8.28 28.44
N GLU A 20 -31.30 -7.16 27.82
CA GLU A 20 -32.63 -7.02 27.20
C GLU A 20 -32.77 -7.76 25.85
N LEU A 21 -31.65 -8.11 25.19
CA LEU A 21 -31.66 -8.91 23.97
C LEU A 21 -31.70 -10.43 24.19
N THR A 22 -31.40 -10.91 25.40
CA THR A 22 -31.40 -12.35 25.72
C THR A 22 -32.76 -12.88 26.17
N ASP A 23 -33.71 -12.00 26.48
CA ASP A 23 -35.05 -12.37 26.98
C ASP A 23 -36.14 -12.48 25.88
N LYS A 24 -35.78 -12.20 24.61
CA LYS A 24 -36.72 -12.25 23.46
C LYS A 24 -36.65 -13.49 22.58
N GLN A 25 -35.90 -14.52 22.96
CA GLN A 25 -35.77 -15.77 22.18
C GLN A 25 -36.20 -17.04 22.93
N LYS A 26 -37.12 -16.92 23.89
CA LYS A 26 -37.70 -18.07 24.60
C LYS A 26 -39.22 -18.12 24.46
N LEU A 27 -39.71 -18.33 23.25
CA LEU A 27 -41.04 -18.87 23.00
C LEU A 27 -40.99 -19.75 21.75
N ASP A 28 -41.86 -20.75 21.74
CA ASP A 28 -42.18 -21.68 20.65
C ASP A 28 -41.41 -23.02 20.62
N LEU A 29 -41.70 -23.86 21.62
CA LEU A 29 -41.81 -25.32 21.43
C LEU A 29 -43.10 -25.79 22.09
N GLU A 30 -44.20 -25.56 21.38
CA GLU A 30 -45.53 -26.06 21.69
C GLU A 30 -45.58 -27.57 21.36
N SER A 31 -45.96 -28.39 22.34
CA SER A 31 -46.29 -29.80 22.16
C SER A 31 -47.52 -29.97 21.26
N PRO A 32 -47.53 -30.88 20.28
CA PRO A 32 -48.76 -31.24 19.60
C PRO A 32 -49.58 -32.16 20.52
N LYS A 33 -50.56 -31.60 21.22
CA LYS A 33 -51.69 -32.36 21.75
C LYS A 33 -52.72 -32.48 20.63
N ASP A 34 -52.63 -33.55 19.85
CA ASP A 34 -53.70 -33.91 18.92
C ASP A 34 -54.94 -34.36 19.70
N LYS A 35 -55.91 -33.47 19.69
CA LYS A 35 -57.27 -33.65 20.19
C LYS A 35 -58.04 -34.38 19.09
N VAL A 36 -58.18 -35.69 19.21
CA VAL A 36 -59.12 -36.47 18.36
C VAL A 36 -60.53 -36.23 18.89
N GLU A 37 -61.25 -35.30 18.27
CA GLU A 37 -62.71 -35.22 18.32
C GLU A 37 -63.28 -36.01 17.13
N LEU A 38 -64.01 -37.09 17.41
CA LEU A 38 -65.03 -37.59 16.49
C LEU A 38 -66.27 -37.97 17.31
N GLY A 39 -67.31 -37.14 17.21
CA GLY A 39 -68.62 -37.42 17.77
C GLY A 39 -69.45 -38.34 16.88
N LYS A 40 -70.19 -39.25 17.52
CA LYS A 40 -71.61 -39.57 17.27
C LYS A 40 -72.08 -40.63 18.29
N PRO A 41 -73.08 -40.34 19.15
CA PRO A 41 -73.79 -41.36 19.90
C PRO A 41 -74.92 -41.93 19.03
N LEU A 42 -75.00 -43.26 18.93
CA LEU A 42 -76.15 -43.95 18.35
C LEU A 42 -76.73 -44.92 19.38
N GLU A 43 -78.03 -44.77 19.54
CA GLU A 43 -78.93 -45.29 20.55
C GLU A 43 -79.09 -46.81 20.58
N LEU A 44 -79.51 -47.23 21.77
CA LEU A 44 -79.89 -48.56 22.24
C LEU A 44 -80.91 -49.31 21.36
N GLY A 45 -80.76 -50.64 21.25
CA GLY A 45 -81.92 -51.55 21.21
C GLY A 45 -81.82 -52.80 20.34
N LYS A 46 -81.41 -53.93 20.95
CA LYS A 46 -82.20 -55.18 21.11
C LYS A 46 -81.28 -56.37 21.47
N PRO A 47 -81.66 -57.23 22.42
CA PRO A 47 -80.79 -58.29 22.93
C PRO A 47 -80.92 -59.60 22.13
N LEU A 48 -79.97 -60.50 22.40
CA LEU A 48 -79.90 -61.93 22.07
C LEU A 48 -79.05 -62.29 20.84
N LYS A 49 -77.82 -62.75 21.10
CA LYS A 49 -77.47 -64.19 21.04
C LYS A 49 -76.07 -64.44 21.63
N LEU A 50 -76.02 -65.33 22.61
CA LEU A 50 -74.86 -65.76 23.37
C LEU A 50 -74.06 -66.79 22.55
N ASN A 51 -72.99 -66.37 21.85
CA ASN A 51 -71.88 -67.25 21.40
C ASN A 51 -70.68 -66.47 20.78
N GLN A 52 -69.90 -65.69 21.55
CA GLN A 52 -68.73 -64.93 21.02
C GLN A 52 -67.54 -64.75 22.00
N SER A 53 -67.38 -65.58 23.04
CA SER A 53 -66.33 -65.36 24.04
C SER A 53 -64.90 -65.75 23.62
N SER A 54 -64.70 -66.53 22.56
CA SER A 54 -63.37 -67.07 22.23
C SER A 54 -62.52 -66.21 21.28
N ASP A 55 -63.14 -65.36 20.45
CA ASP A 55 -62.41 -64.51 19.49
C ASP A 55 -61.99 -63.17 20.10
N GLU A 56 -62.82 -62.55 20.95
CA GLU A 56 -62.47 -61.32 21.69
C GLU A 56 -61.28 -61.53 22.63
N HIS A 57 -61.18 -62.70 23.26
CA HIS A 57 -60.04 -63.03 24.13
C HIS A 57 -58.71 -63.17 23.37
N ARG A 58 -58.73 -63.61 22.10
CA ARG A 58 -57.52 -63.72 21.27
C ARG A 58 -57.02 -62.37 20.80
N GLU A 59 -57.92 -61.49 20.36
CA GLU A 59 -57.56 -60.13 19.97
C GLU A 59 -56.99 -59.34 21.15
N VAL A 60 -57.56 -59.48 22.35
CA VAL A 60 -57.05 -58.84 23.57
C VAL A 60 -55.65 -59.36 23.93
N THR A 61 -55.35 -60.65 23.72
CA THR A 61 -54.01 -61.19 23.98
C THR A 61 -52.96 -60.71 22.98
N ASP A 62 -53.31 -60.57 21.70
CA ASP A 62 -52.39 -60.07 20.67
C ASP A 62 -52.12 -58.57 20.85
N LEU A 63 -53.14 -57.80 21.24
CA LEU A 63 -53.00 -56.40 21.66
C LEU A 63 -52.10 -56.26 22.89
N ALA A 64 -52.21 -57.15 23.88
CA ALA A 64 -51.34 -57.12 25.06
C ALA A 64 -49.86 -57.42 24.71
N GLN A 65 -49.61 -58.35 23.79
CA GLN A 65 -48.25 -58.66 23.33
C GLN A 65 -47.63 -57.49 22.54
N THR A 66 -48.41 -56.87 21.65
CA THR A 66 -47.94 -55.71 20.88
C THR A 66 -47.63 -54.52 21.78
N VAL A 67 -48.44 -54.24 22.81
CA VAL A 67 -48.15 -53.21 23.81
C VAL A 67 -46.84 -53.51 24.55
N ALA A 68 -46.62 -54.75 24.99
CA ALA A 68 -45.38 -55.14 25.67
C ALA A 68 -44.13 -54.98 24.79
N ASP A 69 -44.23 -55.28 23.50
CA ASP A 69 -43.13 -55.08 22.55
C ASP A 69 -42.87 -53.60 22.24
N LEU A 70 -43.92 -52.78 22.16
CA LEU A 70 -43.80 -51.33 22.01
C LEU A 70 -43.12 -50.70 23.24
N GLU A 71 -43.50 -51.10 24.45
CA GLU A 71 -42.86 -50.63 25.69
C GLU A 71 -41.37 -51.00 25.77
N ARG A 72 -41.00 -52.19 25.27
CA ARG A 72 -39.59 -52.60 25.18
C ARG A 72 -38.83 -51.72 24.19
N LYS A 73 -39.39 -51.49 23.00
CA LYS A 73 -38.80 -50.60 21.98
C LYS A 73 -38.66 -49.18 22.49
N GLU A 74 -39.66 -48.65 23.18
CA GLU A 74 -39.62 -47.31 23.78
C GLU A 74 -38.48 -47.20 24.80
N ARG A 75 -38.33 -48.21 25.69
CA ARG A 75 -37.22 -48.24 26.66
C ARG A 75 -35.85 -48.30 25.99
N ASP A 76 -35.71 -49.09 24.93
CA ASP A 76 -34.44 -49.18 24.20
C ASP A 76 -34.12 -47.88 23.44
N LEU A 77 -35.13 -47.26 22.81
CA LEU A 77 -34.97 -45.97 22.15
C LEU A 77 -34.59 -44.88 23.15
N ARG A 78 -35.22 -44.83 24.33
CA ARG A 78 -34.87 -43.88 25.39
C ARG A 78 -33.42 -44.04 25.86
N LYS A 79 -32.95 -45.27 26.03
CA LYS A 79 -31.54 -45.54 26.37
C LYS A 79 -30.58 -45.08 25.27
N LYS A 80 -30.93 -45.34 24.01
CA LYS A 80 -30.12 -44.89 22.86
C LYS A 80 -30.07 -43.37 22.75
N ILE A 81 -31.20 -42.69 22.96
CA ILE A 81 -31.26 -41.23 22.95
C ILE A 81 -30.37 -40.67 24.06
N ALA A 82 -30.48 -41.17 25.30
CA ALA A 82 -29.63 -40.73 26.40
C ALA A 82 -28.13 -40.92 26.12
N ALA A 83 -27.74 -42.08 25.56
CA ALA A 83 -26.35 -42.33 25.18
C ALA A 83 -25.87 -41.43 24.02
N LEU A 84 -26.76 -41.13 23.07
CA LEU A 84 -26.44 -40.27 21.94
C LEU A 84 -26.33 -38.80 22.36
N GLU A 85 -27.17 -38.35 23.28
CA GLU A 85 -27.06 -37.02 23.91
C GLU A 85 -25.76 -36.88 24.70
N GLU A 86 -25.37 -37.90 25.47
CA GLU A 86 -24.10 -37.89 26.22
C GLU A 86 -22.90 -37.79 25.28
N THR A 87 -22.85 -38.62 24.23
CA THR A 87 -21.75 -38.58 23.25
C THR A 87 -21.72 -37.26 22.46
N HIS A 88 -22.88 -36.71 22.11
CA HIS A 88 -22.98 -35.43 21.44
C HIS A 88 -22.47 -34.28 22.32
N ASN A 89 -22.89 -34.24 23.59
CA ASN A 89 -22.43 -33.24 24.55
C ASN A 89 -20.92 -33.34 24.81
N GLN A 90 -20.38 -34.56 24.91
CA GLN A 90 -18.93 -34.77 25.03
C GLN A 90 -18.19 -34.21 23.81
N LEU A 91 -18.64 -34.54 22.60
CA LEU A 91 -18.01 -34.09 21.36
C LEU A 91 -18.08 -32.56 21.21
N ILE A 92 -19.21 -31.94 21.54
CA ILE A 92 -19.33 -30.48 21.54
C ILE A 92 -18.36 -29.85 22.56
N SER A 93 -18.28 -30.40 23.77
CA SER A 93 -17.38 -29.87 24.81
C SER A 93 -15.91 -29.96 24.39
N GLU A 94 -15.52 -31.05 23.73
CA GLU A 94 -14.17 -31.24 23.22
C GLU A 94 -13.88 -30.28 22.06
N GLN A 95 -14.80 -30.14 21.11
CA GLN A 95 -14.66 -29.18 20.02
C GLN A 95 -14.59 -27.74 20.52
N LEU A 96 -15.37 -27.38 21.54
CA LEU A 96 -15.33 -26.05 22.15
C LEU A 96 -13.98 -25.81 22.84
N ALA A 97 -13.46 -26.79 23.57
CA ALA A 97 -12.15 -26.68 24.21
C ALA A 97 -11.01 -26.55 23.18
N GLN A 98 -11.05 -27.36 22.11
CA GLN A 98 -10.06 -27.30 21.03
C GLN A 98 -10.10 -25.97 20.29
N THR A 99 -11.29 -25.46 19.96
CA THR A 99 -11.46 -24.17 19.28
C THR A 99 -11.04 -23.02 20.18
N GLN A 100 -11.39 -23.03 21.47
CA GLN A 100 -10.95 -22.02 22.43
C GLN A 100 -9.42 -22.01 22.58
N ALA A 101 -8.78 -23.18 22.63
CA ALA A 101 -7.32 -23.29 22.68
C ALA A 101 -6.65 -22.78 21.38
N ALA A 102 -7.21 -23.12 20.21
CA ALA A 102 -6.70 -22.65 18.93
C ALA A 102 -6.83 -21.13 18.78
N VAL A 103 -7.97 -20.56 19.17
CA VAL A 103 -8.19 -19.10 19.19
C VAL A 103 -7.23 -18.44 20.18
N GLY A 104 -7.06 -18.99 21.38
CA GLY A 104 -6.12 -18.48 22.38
C GLY A 104 -4.68 -18.42 21.85
N LYS A 105 -4.25 -19.48 21.15
CA LYS A 105 -2.93 -19.54 20.53
C LYS A 105 -2.77 -18.49 19.42
N LEU A 106 -3.76 -18.36 18.53
CA LEU A 106 -3.73 -17.37 17.44
C LEU A 106 -3.68 -15.95 17.99
N VAL A 107 -4.44 -15.64 19.04
CA VAL A 107 -4.42 -14.33 19.71
C VAL A 107 -3.06 -14.08 20.34
N GLN A 108 -2.47 -15.06 21.03
CA GLN A 108 -1.16 -14.92 21.65
C GLN A 108 -0.04 -14.70 20.61
N GLU A 109 -0.06 -15.46 19.51
CA GLU A 109 0.88 -15.30 18.41
C GLU A 109 0.72 -13.92 17.75
N GLY A 110 -0.52 -13.49 17.48
CA GLY A 110 -0.81 -12.17 16.92
C GLY A 110 -0.36 -11.02 17.83
N LEU A 111 -0.55 -11.13 19.15
CA LEU A 111 -0.05 -10.15 20.11
C LEU A 111 1.48 -10.10 20.12
N SER A 112 2.14 -11.25 20.07
CA SER A 112 3.61 -11.32 20.04
C SER A 112 4.19 -10.70 18.77
N GLU A 113 3.56 -10.92 17.62
CA GLU A 113 3.96 -10.32 16.35
C GLU A 113 3.76 -8.80 16.36
N LEU A 114 2.63 -8.34 16.90
CA LEU A 114 2.34 -6.91 17.02
C LEU A 114 3.36 -6.22 17.94
N GLU A 115 3.74 -6.86 19.04
CA GLU A 115 4.77 -6.35 19.94
C GLU A 115 6.14 -6.26 19.26
N GLN A 116 6.55 -7.31 18.53
CA GLN A 116 7.79 -7.29 17.75
C GLN A 116 7.80 -6.18 16.71
N ARG A 117 6.70 -6.00 15.96
CA ARG A 117 6.56 -4.92 14.97
C ARG A 117 6.64 -3.54 15.64
N LYS A 118 5.99 -3.37 16.79
CA LYS A 118 6.05 -2.12 17.57
C LYS A 118 7.49 -1.81 18.01
N GLN A 119 8.21 -2.79 18.56
CA GLN A 119 9.60 -2.63 18.98
C GLN A 119 10.52 -2.28 17.81
N ALA A 120 10.39 -2.99 16.68
CA ALA A 120 11.16 -2.72 15.46
C ALA A 120 10.91 -1.29 14.95
N LEU A 121 9.65 -0.86 14.93
CA LEU A 121 9.29 0.51 14.54
C LEU A 121 9.88 1.54 15.50
N GLN A 122 9.83 1.32 16.81
CA GLN A 122 10.41 2.21 17.81
C GLN A 122 11.92 2.39 17.61
N ILE A 123 12.65 1.29 17.36
CA ILE A 123 14.09 1.35 17.04
C ILE A 123 14.32 2.13 15.75
N SER A 124 13.50 1.91 14.72
CA SER A 124 13.65 2.61 13.44
C SER A 124 13.42 4.13 13.59
N VAL A 125 12.46 4.54 14.42
CA VAL A 125 12.19 5.95 14.73
C VAL A 125 13.39 6.56 15.45
N GLU A 126 13.92 5.91 16.48
CA GLU A 126 15.10 6.40 17.21
C GLU A 126 16.32 6.54 16.28
N GLN A 127 16.53 5.59 15.37
CA GLN A 127 17.60 5.68 14.37
C GLN A 127 17.41 6.86 13.41
N LEU A 128 16.17 7.10 12.95
CA LEU A 128 15.85 8.22 12.08
C LEU A 128 16.02 9.56 12.79
N GLU A 129 15.64 9.66 14.06
CA GLU A 129 15.83 10.85 14.88
C GLU A 129 17.31 11.16 15.09
N ARG A 130 18.12 10.17 15.48
CA ARG A 130 19.59 10.32 15.59
C ARG A 130 20.22 10.76 14.27
N ARG A 131 19.76 10.18 13.14
CA ARG A 131 20.25 10.57 11.82
C ARG A 131 19.86 12.01 11.48
N ARG A 132 18.62 12.41 11.77
CA ARG A 132 18.13 13.77 11.57
C ARG A 132 18.94 14.77 12.38
N GLU A 133 19.20 14.47 13.65
CA GLU A 133 20.02 15.31 14.53
C GLU A 133 21.45 15.44 14.03
N ARG A 134 22.08 14.34 13.60
CA ARG A 134 23.42 14.38 12.99
C ARG A 134 23.44 15.26 11.74
N ILE A 135 22.48 15.08 10.83
CA ILE A 135 22.38 15.89 9.62
C ILE A 135 22.14 17.36 9.98
N GLN A 136 21.32 17.66 10.97
CA GLN A 136 21.05 19.04 11.41
C GLN A 136 22.31 19.67 12.02
N ALA A 137 23.09 18.91 12.80
CA ALA A 137 24.37 19.35 13.34
C ALA A 137 25.39 19.60 12.22
N GLU A 138 25.53 18.67 11.28
CA GLU A 138 26.38 18.80 10.09
C GLU A 138 25.97 20.01 9.25
N MET A 139 24.68 20.24 9.03
CA MET A 139 24.18 21.43 8.33
C MET A 139 24.55 22.70 9.09
N ARG A 140 24.36 22.75 10.42
CA ARG A 140 24.66 23.94 11.21
C ARG A 140 26.16 24.26 11.22
N THR A 141 27.03 23.25 11.31
CA THR A 141 28.48 23.46 11.35
C THR A 141 29.08 23.67 9.96
N ASN A 142 28.70 22.88 8.96
CA ASN A 142 29.21 22.98 7.60
C ASN A 142 28.68 24.22 6.88
N PHE A 143 27.41 24.59 7.04
CA PHE A 143 26.84 25.76 6.37
C PHE A 143 27.46 27.06 6.88
N ALA A 144 27.76 27.17 8.18
CA ALA A 144 28.43 28.34 8.73
C ALA A 144 29.84 28.53 8.13
N GLY A 145 30.64 27.46 8.03
CA GLY A 145 31.99 27.53 7.44
C GLY A 145 31.99 27.81 5.94
N VAL A 146 31.17 27.07 5.17
CA VAL A 146 31.14 27.20 3.70
C VAL A 146 30.55 28.54 3.25
N SER A 147 29.50 29.03 3.91
CA SER A 147 28.92 30.34 3.55
C SER A 147 29.86 31.50 3.89
N GLN A 148 30.61 31.41 5.00
CA GLN A 148 31.58 32.42 5.36
C GLN A 148 32.79 32.42 4.42
N GLU A 149 33.33 31.25 4.06
CA GLU A 149 34.40 31.15 3.06
C GLU A 149 33.96 31.71 1.70
N LEU A 150 32.72 31.41 1.28
CA LEU A 150 32.16 31.94 0.05
C LEU A 150 32.02 33.47 0.10
N ALA A 151 31.54 34.03 1.22
CA ALA A 151 31.42 35.47 1.40
C ALA A 151 32.78 36.18 1.32
N ILE A 152 33.81 35.62 1.98
CA ILE A 152 35.18 36.14 1.92
C ILE A 152 35.70 36.10 0.48
N ARG A 153 35.50 35.01 -0.26
CA ARG A 153 35.96 34.88 -1.64
C ARG A 153 35.26 35.84 -2.59
N VAL A 154 33.94 36.02 -2.45
CA VAL A 154 33.16 36.97 -3.26
C VAL A 154 33.59 38.40 -2.98
N GLN A 155 33.83 38.74 -1.71
CA GLN A 155 34.33 40.06 -1.33
C GLN A 155 35.75 40.30 -1.85
N GLY A 156 36.66 39.31 -1.70
CA GLY A 156 38.01 39.41 -2.26
C GLY A 156 38.03 39.54 -3.79
N PHE A 157 37.09 38.89 -4.49
CA PHE A 157 36.93 39.07 -5.94
C PHE A 157 36.44 40.48 -6.30
N LYS A 158 35.50 41.03 -5.53
CA LYS A 158 35.07 42.43 -5.68
C LYS A 158 36.24 43.38 -5.49
N ASP A 159 37.01 43.20 -4.42
CA ASP A 159 38.16 44.06 -4.11
C ASP A 159 39.25 43.94 -5.20
N TYR A 160 39.47 42.73 -5.72
CA TYR A 160 40.35 42.50 -6.88
C TYR A 160 39.85 43.18 -8.15
N LEU A 161 38.56 43.10 -8.46
CA LEU A 161 37.99 43.77 -9.63
C LEU A 161 38.12 45.29 -9.54
N VAL A 162 37.82 45.86 -8.37
CA VAL A 162 37.96 47.30 -8.13
C VAL A 162 39.41 47.73 -8.29
N GLY A 163 40.36 47.02 -7.68
CA GLY A 163 41.79 47.31 -7.82
C GLY A 163 42.29 47.14 -9.27
N SER A 164 41.83 46.12 -9.99
CA SER A 164 42.20 45.91 -11.40
C SER A 164 41.64 47.02 -12.30
N LEU A 165 40.44 47.54 -12.00
CA LEU A 165 39.83 48.66 -12.73
C LEU A 165 40.56 49.97 -12.43
N GLU A 166 40.96 50.18 -11.19
CA GLU A 166 41.77 51.33 -10.78
C GLU A 166 43.16 51.29 -11.43
N ASP A 167 43.82 50.13 -11.42
CA ASP A 167 45.11 49.93 -12.10
C ASP A 167 45.00 50.14 -13.61
N LEU A 168 43.92 49.67 -14.24
CA LEU A 168 43.65 49.92 -15.66
C LEU A 168 43.35 51.40 -15.95
N ALA A 169 42.65 52.10 -15.05
CA ALA A 169 42.41 53.53 -15.17
C ALA A 169 43.71 54.34 -15.03
N LEU A 170 44.57 53.99 -14.06
CA LEU A 170 45.90 54.59 -13.89
C LEU A 170 46.79 54.31 -15.09
N ALA A 171 46.78 53.08 -15.61
CA ALA A 171 47.52 52.70 -16.82
C ALA A 171 47.01 53.46 -18.06
N ALA A 172 45.70 53.71 -18.16
CA ALA A 172 45.10 54.51 -19.23
C ALA A 172 45.45 56.00 -19.11
N GLU A 173 45.55 56.57 -17.91
CA GLU A 173 46.01 57.95 -17.71
C GLU A 173 47.50 58.14 -18.02
N GLN A 174 48.34 57.14 -17.72
CA GLN A 174 49.76 57.15 -18.12
C GLN A 174 49.97 56.91 -19.62
N LEU A 175 48.95 56.43 -20.33
CA LEU A 175 48.98 56.32 -21.77
C LEU A 175 48.79 57.72 -22.38
N GLU A 176 49.88 58.46 -22.54
CA GLU A 176 49.90 59.67 -23.36
C GLU A 176 49.48 59.30 -24.79
N LEU A 177 48.24 59.66 -25.16
CA LEU A 177 47.71 59.50 -26.51
C LEU A 177 48.49 60.40 -27.47
N SER A 178 49.57 59.88 -28.05
CA SER A 178 50.22 60.49 -29.21
C SER A 178 49.20 60.56 -30.36
N PRO A 179 48.96 61.76 -30.95
CA PRO A 179 47.97 61.88 -32.00
C PRO A 179 48.50 61.27 -33.30
N GLY A 180 47.76 60.30 -33.82
CA GLY A 180 47.69 59.99 -35.25
C GLY A 180 48.83 59.15 -35.83
N SER A 181 48.72 57.83 -35.70
CA SER A 181 49.18 56.92 -36.76
C SER A 181 47.94 56.31 -37.40
N SER A 182 47.69 56.72 -38.64
CA SER A 182 46.63 56.19 -39.50
C SER A 182 46.87 54.71 -39.79
N TYR A 183 46.00 53.84 -39.27
CA TYR A 183 45.86 52.47 -39.74
C TYR A 183 45.02 52.45 -41.03
N PRO A 184 45.39 51.65 -42.06
CA PRO A 184 44.55 51.46 -43.22
C PRO A 184 43.29 50.70 -42.83
N THR A 185 42.15 51.26 -43.21
CA THR A 185 40.81 50.68 -43.14
C THR A 185 40.77 49.28 -43.73
N GLU A 186 40.56 48.25 -42.91
CA GLU A 186 39.83 47.06 -43.33
C GLU A 186 38.35 47.26 -43.00
N GLU A 187 37.54 46.98 -44.01
CA GLU A 187 36.12 47.28 -44.10
C GLU A 187 35.32 46.59 -42.99
N LEU A 188 34.76 47.41 -42.09
CA LEU A 188 33.65 47.01 -41.24
C LEU A 188 32.39 46.94 -42.10
N MET A 189 32.01 45.71 -42.49
CA MET A 189 30.66 45.44 -42.96
C MET A 189 29.69 45.69 -41.81
N THR A 190 28.91 46.75 -41.96
CA THR A 190 27.75 47.10 -41.15
C THR A 190 26.66 46.02 -41.30
N ALA A 191 26.26 45.43 -40.18
CA ALA A 191 25.06 44.63 -40.08
C ALA A 191 24.06 45.32 -39.14
N GLU A 192 23.06 45.98 -39.73
CA GLU A 192 21.79 46.27 -39.05
C GLU A 192 20.81 45.08 -39.24
N PRO A 193 19.82 44.93 -38.35
CA PRO A 193 19.16 43.65 -38.08
C PRO A 193 17.96 43.41 -39.00
N ALA A 194 17.88 42.21 -39.57
CA ALA A 194 16.64 41.68 -40.12
C ALA A 194 16.31 40.35 -39.44
N SER A 195 15.38 40.42 -38.48
CA SER A 195 14.58 39.26 -38.13
C SER A 195 13.70 38.89 -39.31
N GLN A 196 13.82 37.67 -39.83
CA GLN A 196 12.66 36.84 -40.19
C GLN A 196 13.10 35.41 -40.47
N ALA A 197 12.52 34.50 -39.71
CA ALA A 197 12.53 33.08 -39.95
C ALA A 197 11.89 32.78 -41.32
N THR A 198 12.54 31.95 -42.13
CA THR A 198 11.92 30.79 -42.79
C THR A 198 12.99 29.97 -43.50
N ASP A 199 13.00 28.68 -43.16
CA ASP A 199 13.19 27.54 -44.05
C ASP A 199 14.49 27.45 -44.88
N TYR A 200 15.49 26.77 -44.30
CA TYR A 200 16.53 26.08 -45.07
C TYR A 200 16.33 24.57 -44.91
N GLY A 201 15.34 24.04 -45.63
CA GLY A 201 15.33 22.66 -46.05
C GLY A 201 16.48 22.38 -47.02
N SER A 202 17.05 21.18 -46.89
CA SER A 202 17.82 20.48 -47.93
C SER A 202 19.29 20.89 -48.15
N GLN A 203 20.13 20.84 -47.10
CA GLN A 203 21.52 20.35 -47.22
C GLN A 203 22.04 19.51 -46.04
N ASN A 204 21.17 19.10 -45.10
CA ASN A 204 21.55 18.31 -43.93
C ASN A 204 21.04 16.86 -43.94
N SER A 205 20.79 16.25 -45.11
CA SER A 205 20.23 14.88 -45.18
C SER A 205 21.10 13.85 -44.45
N PHE A 206 22.42 14.00 -44.44
CA PHE A 206 23.32 13.08 -43.73
C PHE A 206 23.26 13.30 -42.21
N ALA A 207 23.30 14.57 -41.76
CA ALA A 207 23.18 14.91 -40.34
C ALA A 207 21.80 14.53 -39.77
N GLU A 208 20.75 14.65 -40.58
CA GLU A 208 19.39 14.24 -40.22
C GLU A 208 19.27 12.72 -40.11
N GLN A 209 19.92 11.95 -41.01
CA GLN A 209 19.98 10.49 -40.92
C GLN A 209 20.73 10.02 -39.67
N THR A 210 21.90 10.59 -39.37
CA THR A 210 22.66 10.25 -38.15
C THR A 210 21.88 10.63 -36.89
N PHE A 211 21.21 11.79 -36.87
CA PHE A 211 20.38 12.19 -35.73
C PHE A 211 19.16 11.27 -35.55
N GLN A 212 18.53 10.81 -36.62
CA GLN A 212 17.43 9.84 -36.56
C GLN A 212 17.89 8.48 -36.02
N GLU A 213 19.09 8.00 -36.40
CA GLU A 213 19.67 6.78 -35.87
C GLU A 213 19.95 6.89 -34.37
N GLN A 214 20.60 7.98 -33.93
CA GLN A 214 20.83 8.28 -32.52
C GLN A 214 19.51 8.38 -31.74
N THR A 215 18.49 9.00 -32.33
CA THR A 215 17.16 9.12 -31.72
C THR A 215 16.51 7.75 -31.51
N ARG A 216 16.62 6.83 -32.47
CA ARG A 216 16.14 5.44 -32.32
C ARG A 216 16.92 4.70 -31.24
N GLN A 217 18.23 4.88 -31.20
CA GLN A 217 19.11 4.25 -30.22
C GLN A 217 18.81 4.73 -28.79
N ILE A 218 18.61 6.03 -28.58
CA ILE A 218 18.19 6.62 -27.30
C ILE A 218 16.89 5.98 -26.83
N ARG A 219 15.86 5.91 -27.70
CA ARG A 219 14.57 5.32 -27.33
C ARG A 219 14.70 3.85 -26.98
N ASN A 220 15.46 3.08 -27.75
CA ASN A 220 15.70 1.67 -27.48
C ASN A 220 16.37 1.44 -26.12
N ILE A 221 17.40 2.23 -25.78
CA ILE A 221 18.07 2.14 -24.48
C ILE A 221 17.12 2.49 -23.32
N LEU A 222 16.29 3.54 -23.47
CA LEU A 222 15.30 3.90 -22.46
C LEU A 222 14.22 2.82 -22.28
N ASP A 223 13.76 2.21 -23.39
CA ASP A 223 12.80 1.12 -23.38
C ASP A 223 13.40 -0.16 -22.77
N GLN A 224 14.68 -0.43 -23.00
CA GLN A 224 15.40 -1.53 -22.35
C GLN A 224 15.40 -1.36 -20.83
N TYR A 225 15.66 -0.16 -20.30
CA TYR A 225 15.62 0.10 -18.86
C TYR A 225 14.22 -0.02 -18.25
N ARG A 226 13.17 0.17 -19.07
CA ARG A 226 11.78 -0.01 -18.65
C ARG A 226 11.36 -1.49 -18.63
N THR A 227 11.72 -2.25 -19.66
CA THR A 227 11.19 -3.60 -19.90
C THR A 227 12.09 -4.73 -19.41
N ARG A 228 13.42 -4.52 -19.44
CA ARG A 228 14.40 -5.56 -19.12
C ARG A 228 15.65 -4.96 -18.46
N PRO A 229 15.58 -4.60 -17.16
CA PRO A 229 16.76 -4.13 -16.44
C PRO A 229 17.84 -5.21 -16.42
N ASP A 230 19.05 -4.86 -16.85
CA ASP A 230 20.19 -5.78 -16.80
C ASP A 230 20.86 -5.68 -15.43
N TYR A 231 20.54 -6.62 -14.54
CA TYR A 231 21.08 -6.69 -13.18
C TYR A 231 22.59 -6.99 -13.15
N TYR A 232 23.14 -7.59 -14.21
CA TYR A 232 24.56 -7.96 -14.32
C TYR A 232 25.34 -7.04 -15.27
N GLY A 233 24.68 -6.02 -15.80
CA GLY A 233 25.30 -5.07 -16.73
C GLY A 233 26.48 -4.29 -16.12
N PRO A 234 27.34 -3.70 -16.96
CA PRO A 234 28.44 -2.86 -16.50
C PRO A 234 28.00 -1.74 -15.53
N PRO A 235 28.90 -1.22 -14.67
CA PRO A 235 28.53 -0.29 -13.59
C PRO A 235 27.96 1.05 -14.08
N TRP A 236 28.07 1.36 -15.37
CA TRP A 236 27.48 2.54 -15.99
C TRP A 236 26.07 2.33 -16.53
N GLN A 237 25.55 1.09 -16.56
CA GLN A 237 24.18 0.78 -16.99
C GLN A 237 23.22 0.71 -15.80
N LEU A 238 21.95 1.03 -16.08
CA LEU A 238 20.91 1.04 -15.06
C LEU A 238 20.48 -0.39 -14.70
N ARG A 239 20.80 -0.84 -13.48
CA ARG A 239 20.44 -2.18 -12.96
C ARG A 239 19.04 -2.27 -12.32
N ARG A 240 18.24 -1.21 -12.44
CA ARG A 240 16.95 -1.06 -11.76
C ARG A 240 15.89 -0.61 -12.76
N THR A 241 14.64 -0.96 -12.47
CA THR A 241 13.50 -0.60 -13.30
C THR A 241 13.38 0.91 -13.43
N PHE A 242 13.18 1.36 -14.65
CA PHE A 242 13.03 2.77 -14.98
C PHE A 242 11.57 3.08 -15.28
N GLU A 243 10.98 3.96 -14.48
CA GLU A 243 9.56 4.30 -14.61
C GLU A 243 9.28 5.14 -15.87
N PRO A 244 8.05 5.06 -16.44
CA PRO A 244 7.67 5.81 -17.65
C PRO A 244 7.86 7.33 -17.49
N ILE A 245 7.52 7.87 -16.33
CA ILE A 245 7.62 9.30 -16.01
C ILE A 245 9.08 9.79 -16.11
N HIS A 246 10.04 8.93 -15.75
CA HIS A 246 11.46 9.25 -15.84
C HIS A 246 11.95 9.18 -17.29
N ALA A 247 11.47 8.20 -18.07
CA ALA A 247 11.79 8.06 -19.49
C ALA A 247 11.30 9.23 -20.33
N GLU A 248 10.07 9.67 -20.13
CA GLU A 248 9.53 10.84 -20.82
C GLU A 248 10.34 12.09 -20.54
N ARG A 249 10.77 12.30 -19.29
CA ARG A 249 11.56 13.47 -18.92
C ARG A 249 12.95 13.47 -19.56
N VAL A 250 13.64 12.34 -19.55
CA VAL A 250 14.95 12.19 -20.21
C VAL A 250 14.81 12.36 -21.72
N SER A 251 13.79 11.73 -22.32
CA SER A 251 13.43 11.88 -23.74
C SER A 251 13.18 13.34 -24.11
N ASN A 252 12.33 14.05 -23.35
CA ASN A 252 12.04 15.47 -23.58
C ASN A 252 13.29 16.35 -23.44
N TRP A 253 14.21 16.01 -22.54
CA TRP A 253 15.47 16.75 -22.41
C TRP A 253 16.41 16.52 -23.60
N PHE A 254 16.53 15.28 -24.09
CA PHE A 254 17.31 14.99 -25.29
C PHE A 254 16.69 15.63 -26.54
N PHE A 255 15.37 15.50 -26.75
CA PHE A 255 14.73 15.89 -28.01
C PHE A 255 14.20 17.33 -28.03
N SER A 256 13.59 17.82 -26.94
CA SER A 256 13.07 19.19 -26.92
C SER A 256 14.13 20.23 -26.56
N GLN A 257 15.08 19.88 -25.69
CA GLN A 257 16.11 20.80 -25.22
C GLN A 257 17.49 20.54 -25.84
N GLY A 258 17.60 19.56 -26.74
CA GLY A 258 18.87 19.21 -27.40
C GLY A 258 19.97 18.81 -26.42
N GLY A 259 19.61 18.24 -25.26
CA GLY A 259 20.57 17.91 -24.20
C GLY A 259 21.17 19.12 -23.47
N ARG A 260 20.54 20.30 -23.57
CA ARG A 260 21.00 21.53 -22.92
C ARG A 260 20.07 21.91 -21.77
N GLY A 261 20.61 22.61 -20.77
CA GLY A 261 19.84 23.07 -19.62
C GLY A 261 19.64 22.01 -18.53
N ALA A 262 19.11 22.45 -17.39
CA ALA A 262 18.92 21.61 -16.22
C ALA A 262 17.55 20.91 -16.23
N LEU A 263 17.54 19.64 -15.87
CA LEU A 263 16.31 18.91 -15.57
C LEU A 263 15.75 19.37 -14.22
N LYS A 264 14.46 19.73 -14.19
CA LYS A 264 13.76 20.02 -12.93
C LYS A 264 13.83 18.78 -12.02
N THR A 265 14.14 18.98 -10.75
CA THR A 265 14.21 17.89 -9.77
C THR A 265 12.83 17.26 -9.57
N ILE A 266 12.82 15.94 -9.39
CA ILE A 266 11.68 15.22 -8.83
C ILE A 266 11.99 15.10 -7.33
N GLY A 267 11.00 15.33 -6.46
CA GLY A 267 11.20 15.54 -5.01
C GLY A 267 11.94 14.44 -4.23
N SER A 268 12.39 13.36 -4.88
CA SER A 268 13.23 12.30 -4.32
C SER A 268 14.66 12.32 -4.89
N ARG A 269 15.66 12.33 -4.01
CA ARG A 269 17.09 12.20 -4.38
C ARG A 269 17.36 10.92 -5.16
N LEU A 270 16.70 9.82 -4.79
CA LEU A 270 16.88 8.52 -5.46
C LEU A 270 16.42 8.58 -6.92
N GLN A 271 15.31 9.27 -7.18
CA GLN A 271 14.76 9.50 -8.52
C GLN A 271 15.61 10.47 -9.34
N ASN A 272 16.19 11.49 -8.72
CA ASN A 272 17.14 12.37 -9.41
C ASN A 272 18.43 11.64 -9.80
N ILE A 273 18.93 10.76 -8.92
CA ILE A 273 20.07 9.89 -9.23
C ILE A 273 19.70 8.91 -10.35
N LEU A 274 18.48 8.33 -10.36
CA LEU A 274 17.98 7.48 -11.45
C LEU A 274 18.10 8.17 -12.80
N ILE A 275 17.48 9.35 -12.90
CA ILE A 275 17.45 10.16 -14.11
C ILE A 275 18.86 10.52 -14.55
N GLY A 276 19.70 11.01 -13.64
CA GLY A 276 21.09 11.37 -13.94
C GLY A 276 21.91 10.17 -14.45
N SER A 277 21.81 9.02 -13.78
CA SER A 277 22.50 7.80 -14.20
C SER A 277 22.00 7.28 -15.55
N ALA A 278 20.69 7.38 -15.84
CA ALA A 278 20.13 7.00 -17.13
C ALA A 278 20.64 7.91 -18.26
N THR A 279 20.66 9.23 -18.03
CA THR A 279 21.22 10.19 -19.00
C THR A 279 22.70 9.92 -19.28
N ILE A 280 23.51 9.67 -18.25
CA ILE A 280 24.94 9.35 -18.40
C ILE A 280 25.12 8.03 -19.17
N SER A 281 24.31 7.02 -18.89
CA SER A 281 24.37 5.74 -19.58
C SER A 281 24.03 5.87 -21.06
N VAL A 282 22.99 6.65 -21.40
CA VAL A 282 22.61 6.95 -22.78
C VAL A 282 23.73 7.70 -23.51
N LEU A 283 24.30 8.75 -22.89
CA LEU A 283 25.40 9.52 -23.48
C LEU A 283 26.67 8.69 -23.72
N ARG A 284 26.88 7.65 -22.94
CA ARG A 284 27.98 6.71 -23.15
C ARG A 284 27.67 5.64 -24.19
N GLY A 285 26.40 5.33 -24.39
CA GLY A 285 25.93 4.30 -25.30
C GLY A 285 25.75 4.76 -26.74
N ILE A 286 25.92 6.06 -27.02
CA ILE A 286 25.90 6.73 -28.34
C ILE A 286 27.34 7.07 -28.69
#